data_AF-A0A0W0FK56-F1
#
_entry.id   AF-A0A0W0FK56-F1
#
_cell.length_a   1.000
_cell.length_b   1.000
_cell.length_c   1.000
_cell.angle_alpha   90.00
_cell.angle_beta   90.00
_cell.angle_gamma   90.00
#
_symmetry.space_group_name_H-M   'P 1'
#
loop_
_entity.id
_entity.type
_entity.pdbx_description
1 polymer ?
#
loop_
_entity_poly.entity_id
_entity_poly.type
_entity_poly.pdbx_seq_one_letter_code
_entity_poly.pdbx_strand_id
1 'polypeptide(L)'
;MSVHYRLSIEQKKRATVKRAKLEKNDVDAKKPQEIKEEDISRAENETTKNVSIIANKLEELGKINLFRFFINPKDFAQSVENSFYLSFLIRDGKVAVSLDDEDSGESGEPKPVICEQQLFVSGDTNTTKT
;
A
#
# COMPACT_ATOMS: atom_id res chain seq x y z
N MET A 1 -32.38 -19.63 37.27
CA MET A 1 -32.43 -19.22 35.85
C MET A 1 -31.02 -18.99 35.35
N SER A 2 -30.79 -19.25 34.06
CA SER A 2 -29.58 -18.98 33.25
C SER A 2 -28.51 -20.08 33.08
N VAL A 3 -28.92 -21.08 32.29
CA VAL A 3 -28.23 -21.78 31.19
C VAL A 3 -26.70 -21.66 31.05
N HIS A 4 -26.00 -22.77 31.31
CA HIS A 4 -24.70 -23.05 30.71
C HIS A 4 -24.89 -23.42 29.23
N TYR A 5 -24.57 -22.51 28.31
CA TYR A 5 -24.34 -22.90 26.92
C TYR A 5 -22.93 -23.49 26.80
N ARG A 6 -22.84 -24.82 26.83
CA ARG A 6 -21.66 -25.51 26.27
C ARG A 6 -22.01 -25.91 24.85
N LEU A 7 -21.34 -25.32 23.86
CA LEU A 7 -21.41 -25.80 22.48
C LEU A 7 -20.90 -27.25 22.46
N SER A 8 -21.80 -28.20 22.23
CA SER A 8 -21.45 -29.59 21.97
C SER A 8 -20.75 -29.66 20.62
N ILE A 9 -19.43 -29.87 20.61
CA ILE A 9 -18.68 -30.07 19.36
C ILE A 9 -18.85 -31.53 18.94
N GLU A 10 -19.79 -31.79 18.03
CA GLU A 10 -19.86 -33.09 17.38
C GLU A 10 -18.81 -33.17 16.27
N GLN A 11 -17.77 -33.98 16.49
CA GLN A 11 -16.71 -34.16 15.50
C GLN A 11 -17.28 -34.92 14.30
N LYS A 12 -17.53 -34.21 13.19
CA LYS A 12 -17.84 -34.84 11.90
C LYS A 12 -16.68 -35.78 11.53
N LYS A 13 -16.91 -37.10 11.61
CA LYS A 13 -15.97 -38.11 11.10
C LYS A 13 -15.75 -37.84 9.62
N ARG A 14 -14.56 -37.34 9.27
CA ARG A 14 -14.18 -37.14 7.88
C ARG A 14 -13.96 -38.52 7.26
N ALA A 15 -14.76 -38.87 6.27
CA ALA A 15 -14.47 -40.04 5.45
C ALA A 15 -13.13 -39.80 4.74
N THR A 16 -12.22 -40.77 4.83
CA THR A 16 -10.96 -40.75 4.08
C THR A 16 -11.27 -41.00 2.61
N VAL A 17 -11.68 -39.94 1.90
CA VAL A 17 -11.86 -39.98 0.46
C VAL A 17 -10.45 -40.16 -0.13
N LYS A 18 -10.22 -41.30 -0.79
CA LYS A 18 -9.02 -41.49 -1.61
C LYS A 18 -9.07 -40.43 -2.71
N ARG A 19 -8.25 -39.38 -2.58
CA ARG A 19 -8.10 -38.37 -3.63
C ARG A 19 -7.66 -39.11 -4.89
N ALA A 20 -8.45 -39.04 -5.96
CA ALA A 20 -7.99 -39.42 -7.28
C ALA A 20 -6.71 -38.64 -7.57
N LYS A 21 -5.65 -39.35 -7.95
CA LYS A 21 -4.37 -38.73 -8.30
C LYS A 21 -4.64 -37.87 -9.54
N LEU A 22 -4.77 -36.56 -9.34
CA LEU A 22 -4.78 -35.61 -10.46
C LEU A 22 -3.41 -35.76 -11.12
N GLU A 23 -3.36 -36.26 -12.35
CA GLU A 23 -2.14 -36.24 -13.14
C GLU A 23 -1.77 -34.77 -13.35
N LYS A 24 -0.75 -34.31 -12.63
CA LYS A 24 -0.20 -32.97 -12.81
C LYS A 24 0.50 -32.97 -14.16
N ASN A 25 -0.12 -32.32 -15.13
CA ASN A 25 0.50 -32.01 -16.40
C ASN A 25 1.72 -31.11 -16.13
N ASP A 26 2.91 -31.55 -16.55
CA ASP A 26 4.19 -30.85 -16.34
C ASP A 26 4.20 -29.47 -17.05
N VAL A 27 3.35 -29.29 -18.06
CA VAL A 27 3.16 -28.01 -18.77
C VAL A 27 2.63 -26.87 -17.87
N ASP A 28 1.94 -27.20 -16.77
CA ASP A 28 1.45 -26.20 -15.79
C ASP A 28 2.44 -25.99 -14.63
N ALA A 29 3.60 -26.66 -14.65
CA ALA A 29 4.62 -26.53 -13.62
C ALA A 29 5.42 -25.23 -13.79
N LYS A 30 4.94 -24.16 -13.13
CA LYS A 30 5.67 -22.89 -13.05
C LYS A 30 6.68 -22.96 -11.90
N LYS A 31 7.98 -23.04 -12.23
CA LYS A 31 9.07 -22.96 -11.25
C LYS A 31 9.37 -21.47 -10.93
N PRO A 32 9.73 -21.14 -9.68
CA PRO A 32 10.25 -19.81 -9.35
C PRO A 32 11.46 -19.50 -10.23
N GLN A 33 11.53 -18.28 -10.77
CA GLN A 33 12.71 -17.81 -11.48
C GLN A 33 13.82 -17.47 -10.49
N GLU A 34 15.05 -17.77 -10.87
CA GLU A 34 16.25 -17.36 -10.14
C GLU A 34 16.52 -15.88 -10.39
N ILE A 35 16.61 -15.10 -9.31
CA ILE A 35 16.86 -13.65 -9.35
C ILE A 35 18.37 -13.43 -9.34
N LYS A 36 18.90 -12.73 -10.35
CA LYS A 36 20.33 -12.36 -10.42
C LYS A 36 20.58 -10.98 -9.80
N GLU A 37 21.83 -10.68 -9.47
CA GLU A 37 22.23 -9.36 -8.93
C GLU A 37 21.82 -8.20 -9.86
N GLU A 38 21.92 -8.40 -11.17
CA GLU A 38 21.48 -7.43 -12.18
C GLU A 38 19.98 -7.12 -12.07
N ASP A 39 19.14 -8.12 -11.80
CA ASP A 39 17.70 -7.97 -11.67
C ASP A 39 17.34 -7.14 -10.43
N ILE A 40 18.11 -7.29 -9.34
CA ILE A 40 17.97 -6.51 -8.10
C ILE A 40 18.28 -5.04 -8.38
N SER A 41 19.41 -4.75 -9.03
CA SER A 41 19.82 -3.37 -9.34
C SER A 41 18.84 -2.65 -10.28
N ARG A 42 18.23 -3.40 -11.22
CA ARG A 42 17.20 -2.86 -12.12
C ARG A 42 15.93 -2.51 -11.34
N ALA A 43 15.49 -3.39 -10.44
CA ALA A 43 14.30 -3.17 -9.62
C ALA A 43 14.43 -1.93 -8.71
N GLU A 44 15.60 -1.68 -8.13
CA GLU A 44 15.85 -0.50 -7.28
C GLU A 44 15.75 0.82 -8.07
N ASN A 45 16.36 0.85 -9.27
CA ASN A 45 16.30 2.01 -10.16
C ASN A 45 14.87 2.29 -10.65
N GLU A 46 14.13 1.24 -10.98
CA GLU A 46 12.73 1.33 -11.40
C GLU A 46 11.83 1.86 -10.27
N THR A 47 12.03 1.37 -9.05
CA THR A 47 11.29 1.84 -7.87
C THR A 47 11.51 3.33 -7.64
N THR A 48 12.76 3.79 -7.64
CA THR A 48 13.12 5.21 -7.43
C THR A 48 12.49 6.12 -8.48
N LYS A 49 12.52 5.67 -9.74
CA LYS A 49 11.87 6.36 -10.86
C LYS A 49 10.36 6.45 -10.67
N ASN A 50 9.72 5.34 -10.29
CA ASN A 50 8.28 5.28 -10.14
C ASN A 50 7.77 6.10 -8.95
N VAL A 51 8.51 6.13 -7.83
CA VAL A 51 8.22 7.04 -6.70
C VAL A 51 8.23 8.50 -7.16
N SER A 52 9.21 8.89 -7.98
CA SER A 52 9.30 10.25 -8.54
C SER A 52 8.13 10.55 -9.49
N ILE A 53 7.71 9.59 -10.31
CA ILE A 53 6.55 9.74 -11.21
C ILE A 53 5.26 9.93 -10.40
N ILE A 54 5.07 9.18 -9.33
CA ILE A 54 3.89 9.30 -8.45
C ILE A 54 3.85 10.67 -7.78
N ALA A 55 4.99 11.19 -7.31
CA ALA A 55 5.07 12.54 -6.74
C ALA A 55 4.64 13.62 -7.75
N ASN A 56 5.21 13.60 -8.95
CA ASN A 56 4.87 14.58 -10.00
C ASN A 56 3.40 14.50 -10.41
N LYS A 57 2.84 13.29 -10.56
CA LYS A 57 1.42 13.11 -10.87
C LYS A 57 0.51 13.67 -9.78
N LEU A 58 0.90 13.53 -8.51
CA LEU A 58 0.13 14.07 -7.40
C LEU A 58 0.13 15.60 -7.42
N GLU A 59 1.27 16.23 -7.73
CA GLU A 59 1.37 17.68 -7.93
C GLU A 59 0.49 18.18 -9.08
N GLU A 60 0.49 17.47 -10.22
CA GLU A 60 -0.31 17.82 -11.40
C GLU A 60 -1.82 17.70 -11.16
N LEU A 61 -2.25 16.66 -10.44
CA LEU A 61 -3.68 16.37 -10.19
C LEU A 61 -4.25 17.18 -9.02
N GLY A 62 -3.41 17.60 -8.06
CA GLY A 62 -3.82 18.32 -6.88
C GLY A 62 -4.74 17.50 -5.96
N LYS A 63 -5.88 18.08 -5.56
CA LYS A 63 -6.84 17.42 -4.66
C LYS A 63 -7.61 16.32 -5.38
N ILE A 64 -7.25 15.07 -5.11
CA ILE A 64 -7.88 13.89 -5.68
C ILE A 64 -8.22 12.88 -4.57
N ASN A 65 -9.27 12.09 -4.76
CA ASN A 65 -9.54 10.94 -3.88
C ASN A 65 -8.38 9.92 -3.97
N LEU A 66 -7.95 9.40 -2.83
CA LEU A 66 -6.83 8.48 -2.70
C LEU A 66 -6.95 7.23 -3.58
N PHE A 67 -8.13 6.59 -3.60
CA PHE A 67 -8.35 5.39 -4.39
C PHE A 67 -8.39 5.70 -5.88
N ARG A 68 -8.98 6.83 -6.25
CA ARG A 68 -8.99 7.29 -7.64
C ARG A 68 -7.58 7.61 -8.16
N PHE A 69 -6.68 7.98 -7.27
CA PHE A 69 -5.30 8.30 -7.63
C PHE A 69 -4.49 7.06 -8.03
N PHE A 70 -4.52 5.98 -7.24
CA PHE A 70 -3.64 4.82 -7.49
C PHE A 70 -4.33 3.61 -8.15
N ILE A 71 -5.67 3.51 -8.16
CA ILE A 71 -6.37 2.37 -8.77
C ILE A 71 -6.35 2.48 -10.30
N ASN A 72 -5.84 1.43 -10.95
CA ASN A 72 -6.05 1.17 -12.37
C ASN A 72 -7.14 0.08 -12.54
N PRO A 73 -8.32 0.41 -13.12
CA PRO A 73 -9.42 -0.56 -13.30
C PRO A 73 -9.11 -1.66 -14.33
N LYS A 74 -8.05 -1.50 -15.13
CA LYS A 74 -7.63 -2.46 -16.16
C LYS A 74 -6.49 -3.36 -15.70
N ASP A 75 -5.82 -3.03 -14.59
CA ASP A 75 -4.66 -3.76 -14.09
C ASP A 75 -4.56 -3.67 -12.56
N PHE A 76 -4.84 -4.80 -11.90
CA PHE A 76 -4.75 -4.91 -10.45
C PHE A 76 -3.30 -4.85 -9.94
N ALA A 77 -2.36 -5.48 -10.64
CA ALA A 77 -0.96 -5.50 -10.20
C ALA A 77 -0.39 -4.07 -10.21
N GLN A 78 -0.70 -3.30 -11.25
CA GLN A 78 -0.31 -1.89 -11.30
C GLN A 78 -0.95 -1.07 -10.17
N SER A 79 -2.19 -1.37 -9.76
CA SER A 79 -2.82 -0.69 -8.62
C SER A 79 -2.06 -0.93 -7.31
N VAL A 80 -1.57 -2.16 -7.11
CA VAL A 80 -0.73 -2.51 -5.96
C VAL A 80 0.61 -1.80 -6.03
N GLU A 81 1.26 -1.76 -7.20
CA GLU A 81 2.51 -1.03 -7.42
C GLU A 81 2.35 0.47 -7.17
N ASN A 82 1.31 1.11 -7.70
CA ASN A 82 1.05 2.53 -7.49
C ASN A 82 0.90 2.86 -5.99
N SER A 83 0.15 2.03 -5.25
CA SER A 83 0.00 2.17 -3.79
C SER A 83 1.33 1.94 -3.05
N PHE A 84 2.10 0.94 -3.48
CA PHE A 84 3.44 0.67 -2.96
C PHE A 84 4.37 1.87 -3.15
N TYR A 85 4.42 2.48 -4.33
CA TYR A 85 5.23 3.68 -4.59
C TYR A 85 4.75 4.90 -3.80
N LEU A 86 3.44 5.11 -3.69
CA LEU A 86 2.87 6.18 -2.85
C LEU A 86 3.28 6.01 -1.37
N SER A 87 3.39 4.78 -0.88
CA SER A 87 3.80 4.51 0.50
C SER A 87 5.20 5.03 0.86
N PHE A 88 6.13 5.11 -0.12
CA PHE A 88 7.44 5.71 0.10
C PHE A 88 7.32 7.21 0.39
N LEU A 89 6.46 7.92 -0.36
CA LEU A 89 6.24 9.35 -0.14
C LEU A 89 5.61 9.61 1.23
N ILE A 90 4.71 8.73 1.67
CA ILE A 90 4.09 8.79 3.00
C ILE A 90 5.12 8.52 4.09
N ARG A 91 5.88 7.43 3.95
CA ARG A 91 6.96 7.05 4.89
C ARG A 91 8.00 8.17 5.03
N ASP A 92 8.37 8.81 3.93
CA ASP A 92 9.35 9.90 3.89
C ASP A 92 8.76 11.25 4.33
N GLY A 93 7.48 11.29 4.73
CA GLY A 93 6.81 12.49 5.22
C GLY A 93 6.53 13.55 4.15
N LYS A 94 6.69 13.21 2.86
CA LYS A 94 6.44 14.12 1.73
C LYS A 94 4.95 14.23 1.40
N VAL A 95 4.18 13.19 1.72
CA VAL A 95 2.73 13.12 1.50
C VAL A 95 2.05 12.66 2.79
N ALA A 96 0.93 13.28 3.14
CA ALA A 96 0.02 12.82 4.19
C ALA A 96 -1.31 12.38 3.55
N VAL A 97 -2.09 11.57 4.26
CA VAL A 97 -3.48 11.28 3.88
C VAL A 97 -4.39 12.04 4.83
N SER A 98 -5.16 12.99 4.29
CA SER A 98 -6.16 13.73 5.04
C SER A 98 -7.55 13.18 4.75
N LEU A 99 -8.40 13.15 5.76
CA LEU A 99 -9.84 13.07 5.59
C LEU A 99 -10.30 14.52 5.59
N ASP A 100 -10.91 15.02 4.52
CA ASP A 100 -11.44 16.40 4.55
C ASP A 100 -12.57 16.47 5.60
N ASP A 101 -12.47 17.43 6.52
CA ASP A 101 -13.47 17.68 7.56
C ASP A 101 -14.50 18.74 7.08
N GLU A 102 -15.77 18.34 7.16
CA GLU A 102 -17.03 19.09 7.34
C GLU A 102 -17.65 20.00 6.26
N ASP A 103 -16.95 20.57 5.27
CA ASP A 103 -17.59 21.55 4.36
C ASP A 103 -18.23 20.97 3.08
N SER A 104 -17.98 19.71 2.74
CA SER A 104 -18.67 18.99 1.66
C SER A 104 -19.43 17.85 2.28
N GLY A 105 -20.76 17.83 2.17
CA GLY A 105 -21.66 16.82 2.78
C GLY A 105 -21.47 15.36 2.30
N GLU A 106 -20.28 15.00 1.82
CA GLU A 106 -19.83 13.67 1.46
C GLU A 106 -18.88 13.19 2.57
N SER A 107 -19.20 12.05 3.18
CA SER A 107 -18.42 11.38 4.21
C SER A 107 -16.91 11.45 3.95
N GLY A 108 -16.14 12.00 4.91
CA GLY A 108 -14.70 12.31 4.80
C GLY A 108 -13.90 11.33 3.94
N GLU A 109 -13.71 11.69 2.68
CA GLU A 109 -12.95 10.89 1.73
C GLU A 109 -11.43 11.06 1.95
N PRO A 110 -10.65 9.98 1.89
CA PRO A 110 -9.20 10.07 2.00
C PRO A 110 -8.61 10.75 0.77
N LYS A 111 -7.74 11.74 0.98
CA LYS A 111 -7.04 12.49 -0.06
C LYS A 111 -5.55 12.58 0.27
N PRO A 112 -4.64 12.22 -0.65
CA PRO A 112 -3.23 12.48 -0.49
C PRO A 112 -2.97 13.99 -0.60
N VAL A 113 -2.23 14.53 0.36
CA VAL A 113 -1.86 15.95 0.46
C VAL A 113 -0.34 16.04 0.55
N ILE A 114 0.26 16.90 -0.26
CA ILE A 114 1.71 17.14 -0.22
C ILE A 114 2.02 17.95 1.04
N CYS A 115 2.99 17.48 1.82
CA CYS A 115 3.47 18.18 3.00
C CYS A 115 4.40 19.32 2.56
N GLU A 116 4.12 20.56 2.98
CA GLU A 116 5.12 21.62 2.90
C GLU A 116 6.30 21.25 3.79
N GLN A 117 7.51 21.19 3.22
CA GLN A 117 8.72 20.99 4.00
C GLN A 117 8.82 22.13 5.02
N GLN A 118 8.77 21.80 6.31
CA GLN A 118 9.15 22.76 7.33
C GLN A 118 10.60 23.18 7.09
N LEU A 119 10.78 24.39 6.59
CA LEU A 119 12.04 25.11 6.69
C LEU A 119 12.33 25.23 8.19
N PHE A 120 13.20 24.38 8.72
CA PHE A 120 13.83 24.60 10.00
C PHE A 120 14.63 25.91 9.89
N VAL A 121 14.03 27.01 10.32
CA VAL A 121 14.78 28.23 10.61
C VAL A 121 15.62 27.87 11.85
N SER A 122 16.91 27.58 11.63
CA SER A 122 17.88 27.59 12.73
C SER A 122 17.91 29.01 13.28
N GLY A 123 17.12 29.25 14.32
CA GLY A 123 17.22 30.45 15.14
C GLY A 123 18.42 30.31 16.05
N ASP A 124 19.54 30.90 15.63
CA ASP A 124 20.73 31.07 16.45
C ASP A 124 20.36 31.68 17.81
N THR A 125 20.59 30.94 18.89
CA THR A 125 20.55 31.48 20.25
C THR A 125 21.78 32.35 20.48
N ASN A 126 21.73 33.63 20.10
CA ASN A 126 22.69 34.61 20.61
C ASN A 126 22.20 35.13 21.97
N THR A 127 22.81 34.57 23.02
CA THR A 127 22.78 35.08 24.39
C THR A 127 23.39 36.49 24.43
N THR A 128 22.56 37.53 24.43
CA THR A 128 22.96 38.83 24.99
C THR A 128 22.77 38.79 26.50
N LYS A 129 23.87 38.53 27.19
CA LYS A 129 24.05 38.81 28.62
C LYS A 129 24.31 40.32 28.74
N THR A 130 23.40 41.04 29.37
CA THR A 130 23.68 42.36 29.97
C THR A 130 23.48 42.22 31.47
#